data_AF-X1GIB6-F1
#
_entry.id   AF-X1GIB6-F1
#
_cell.length_a   1.000
_cell.length_b   1.000
_cell.length_c   1.000
_cell.angle_alpha   90.00
_cell.angle_beta   90.00
_cell.angle_gamma   90.00
#
_symmetry.space_group_name_H-M   'P 1'
#
loop_
_entity.id
_entity.type
_entity.pdbx_description
1 polymer ?
#
loop_
_entity_poly.entity_id
_entity_poly.type
_entity_poly.pdbx_seq_one_letter_code
_entity_poly.pdbx_strand_id
1 'polypeptide(L)'
;MKGFMPNRKALFDIGIAGPLVGLILTIPVIIIGLRLSEVAVISEIEGPIMSLGSSILFSFIEKIIFGNLPEGQDIILHPIAYAGWVGLFVTALNLLPVGQLDGGHIIYSLFGKNSKIAYYITLGILGLICIFINPAWSLLFILLLIFGFHHPPPLDDITPLDKKRKKNRYR
;
A
#
# COMPACT_ATOMS: atom_id res chain seq x y z
N MET A 1 0.36 -24.84 23.48
CA MET A 1 0.88 -23.57 24.03
C MET A 1 0.10 -22.43 23.39
N LYS A 2 -0.78 -21.76 24.14
CA LYS A 2 -1.60 -20.62 23.64
C LYS A 2 -0.69 -19.39 23.58
N GLY A 3 -0.33 -18.96 22.37
CA GLY A 3 0.43 -17.73 22.15
C GLY A 3 -0.38 -16.54 22.64
N PHE A 4 0.12 -15.87 23.68
CA PHE A 4 -0.48 -14.66 24.23
C PHE A 4 -0.47 -13.57 23.15
N MET A 5 -1.63 -12.95 22.87
CA MET A 5 -1.71 -11.87 21.89
C MET A 5 -0.96 -10.62 22.42
N PRO A 6 -0.14 -9.95 21.58
CA PRO A 6 0.78 -8.92 22.03
C PRO A 6 0.04 -7.63 22.34
N ASN A 7 0.56 -6.86 23.29
CA ASN A 7 0.18 -5.46 23.57
C ASN A 7 -0.04 -4.66 22.25
N ARG A 8 -0.97 -3.69 22.21
CA ARG A 8 -1.21 -2.80 21.05
C ARG A 8 0.07 -2.24 20.43
N LYS A 9 1.12 -2.04 21.23
CA LYS A 9 2.47 -1.67 20.78
C LYS A 9 3.07 -2.70 19.81
N ALA A 10 3.08 -3.97 20.19
CA ALA A 10 3.64 -5.03 19.36
C ALA A 10 2.78 -5.30 18.11
N LEU A 11 1.46 -5.07 18.16
CA LEU A 11 0.61 -5.08 16.96
C LEU A 11 0.99 -3.97 15.96
N PHE A 12 1.32 -2.77 16.45
CA PHE A 12 1.80 -1.66 15.61
C PHE A 12 3.17 -1.98 15.00
N ASP A 13 4.11 -2.46 15.82
CA ASP A 13 5.48 -2.76 15.39
C ASP A 13 5.49 -3.85 14.31
N ILE A 14 4.69 -4.91 14.49
CA ILE A 14 4.52 -5.98 13.49
C ILE A 14 3.88 -5.42 12.22
N GLY A 15 2.80 -4.63 12.36
CA GLY A 15 2.10 -4.06 11.21
C GLY A 15 2.95 -3.10 10.39
N ILE A 16 3.90 -2.38 10.98
CA ILE A 16 4.80 -1.47 10.23
C ILE A 16 6.02 -2.19 9.65
N ALA A 17 6.52 -3.24 10.30
CA ALA A 17 7.73 -3.92 9.87
C ALA A 17 7.61 -4.50 8.45
N GLY A 18 6.47 -5.13 8.12
CA GLY A 18 6.22 -5.71 6.79
C GLY A 18 6.35 -4.69 5.66
N PRO A 19 5.56 -3.60 5.67
CA PRO A 19 5.60 -2.56 4.64
C PRO A 19 6.97 -1.86 4.56
N LEU A 20 7.63 -1.62 5.69
CA LEU A 20 8.96 -1.00 5.68
C LEU A 20 10.01 -1.89 5.01
N VAL A 21 10.06 -3.17 5.37
CA VAL A 21 10.98 -4.13 4.73
C VAL A 21 10.65 -4.25 3.25
N GLY A 22 9.37 -4.34 2.90
CA GLY A 22 8.90 -4.33 1.51
C GLY A 22 9.42 -3.13 0.73
N LEU A 23 9.30 -1.91 1.28
CA LEU A 23 9.82 -0.70 0.66
C LEU A 23 11.35 -0.70 0.52
N ILE A 24 12.07 -1.10 1.57
CA ILE A 24 13.54 -1.17 1.56
C ILE A 24 14.06 -2.08 0.45
N LEU A 25 13.38 -3.20 0.20
CA LEU A 25 13.73 -4.13 -0.87
C LEU A 25 13.26 -3.64 -2.25
N THR A 26 12.10 -3.03 -2.30
CA THR A 26 11.48 -2.59 -3.56
C THR A 26 12.19 -1.39 -4.18
N ILE A 27 12.65 -0.43 -3.37
CA ILE A 27 13.30 0.79 -3.86
C ILE A 27 14.56 0.48 -4.71
N PRO A 28 15.53 -0.34 -4.26
CA PRO A 28 16.67 -0.74 -5.08
C PRO A 28 16.26 -1.45 -6.37
N VAL A 29 15.25 -2.33 -6.31
CA VAL A 29 14.73 -3.05 -7.50
C VAL A 29 14.17 -2.07 -8.52
N ILE A 30 13.40 -1.06 -8.08
CA ILE A 30 12.92 0.01 -8.96
C ILE A 30 14.08 0.79 -9.56
N ILE A 31 15.06 1.19 -8.76
CA ILE A 31 16.21 1.98 -9.26
C ILE A 31 17.00 1.18 -10.31
N ILE A 32 17.29 -0.08 -10.02
CA ILE A 32 18.01 -0.97 -10.96
C ILE A 32 17.17 -1.17 -12.22
N GLY A 33 15.88 -1.49 -12.05
CA GLY A 33 14.96 -1.70 -13.16
C GLY A 33 14.85 -0.48 -14.06
N LEU A 34 14.66 0.71 -13.49
CA LEU A 34 14.57 1.95 -14.24
C LEU A 34 15.87 2.29 -14.96
N ARG A 35 17.04 2.03 -14.37
CA ARG A 35 18.32 2.22 -15.07
C ARG A 35 18.54 1.26 -16.24
N LEU A 36 17.83 0.14 -16.25
CA LEU A 36 17.82 -0.83 -17.35
C LEU A 36 16.67 -0.59 -18.34
N SER A 37 15.75 0.32 -18.02
CA SER A 37 14.65 0.70 -18.92
C SER A 37 15.16 1.63 -20.02
N GLU A 38 14.44 1.66 -21.13
CA GLU A 38 14.78 2.45 -22.30
C GLU A 38 13.74 3.54 -22.55
N VAL A 39 14.18 4.70 -23.04
CA VAL A 39 13.28 5.77 -23.48
C VAL A 39 13.02 5.58 -24.96
N ALA A 40 11.75 5.48 -25.35
CA ALA A 40 11.34 5.29 -26.72
C ALA A 40 10.34 6.37 -27.17
N VAL A 41 10.32 6.64 -28.47
CA VAL A 41 9.34 7.53 -29.08
C VAL A 41 8.03 6.75 -29.26
N ILE A 42 6.94 7.28 -28.71
CA ILE A 42 5.64 6.59 -28.66
C ILE A 42 5.14 6.18 -30.06
N SER A 43 5.41 6.99 -31.08
CA SER A 43 5.01 6.71 -32.47
C SER A 43 5.73 5.52 -33.11
N GLU A 44 6.85 5.07 -32.54
CA GLU A 44 7.65 3.96 -33.05
C GLU A 44 7.34 2.63 -32.34
N ILE A 45 6.50 2.66 -31.29
CA ILE A 45 6.13 1.47 -30.53
C ILE A 45 5.00 0.73 -31.24
N GLU A 46 5.34 -0.37 -31.90
CA GLU A 46 4.35 -1.28 -32.49
C GLU A 46 3.73 -2.20 -31.42
N GLY A 47 2.48 -1.94 -31.04
CA GLY A 47 1.70 -2.81 -30.14
C GLY A 47 0.80 -2.05 -29.17
N PRO A 48 -0.05 -2.78 -28.40
CA PRO A 48 -0.86 -2.15 -27.37
C PRO A 48 0.04 -1.63 -26.24
N ILE A 49 0.12 -0.29 -26.10
CA ILE A 49 0.81 0.36 -25.01
C ILE A 49 -0.01 0.20 -23.74
N MET A 50 0.48 -0.63 -22.82
CA MET A 50 -0.14 -0.79 -21.50
C MET A 50 0.45 0.23 -20.54
N SER A 51 -0.19 1.39 -20.42
CA SER A 51 0.14 2.35 -19.37
C SER A 51 -0.25 1.75 -18.02
N LEU A 52 0.75 1.53 -17.17
CA LEU A 52 0.50 1.22 -15.76
C LEU A 52 0.13 2.51 -15.02
N GLY A 53 -0.77 2.40 -14.04
CA GLY A 53 -0.93 3.48 -13.06
C GLY A 53 0.33 3.60 -12.22
N SER A 54 0.88 4.80 -12.04
CA SER A 54 2.07 5.02 -11.23
C SER A 54 1.69 5.43 -9.79
N SER A 55 2.50 5.00 -8.82
CA SER A 55 2.43 5.56 -7.47
C SER A 55 3.28 6.83 -7.38
N ILE A 56 2.98 7.69 -6.40
CA ILE A 56 3.77 8.90 -6.16
C ILE A 56 5.25 8.57 -5.97
N LEU A 57 5.56 7.50 -5.21
CA LEU A 57 6.93 7.08 -4.98
C LEU A 57 7.60 6.59 -6.26
N PHE A 58 6.91 5.78 -7.07
CA PHE A 58 7.45 5.30 -8.34
C PHE A 58 7.75 6.47 -9.27
N SER A 59 6.78 7.37 -9.50
CA SER A 59 6.97 8.55 -10.35
C SER A 59 8.03 9.51 -9.83
N PHE A 60 8.21 9.60 -8.51
CA PHE A 60 9.30 10.39 -7.93
C PHE A 60 10.67 9.81 -8.27
N ILE A 61 10.86 8.49 -8.12
CA ILE A 61 12.12 7.82 -8.46
C ILE A 61 12.38 7.88 -9.96
N GLU A 62 11.35 7.64 -10.78
CA GLU A 62 11.38 7.77 -12.23
C GLU A 62 11.85 9.15 -12.67
N LYS A 63 11.25 10.21 -12.11
CA LYS A 63 11.64 11.60 -12.37
C LYS A 63 13.08 11.91 -11.93
N ILE A 64 13.58 11.30 -10.87
CA ILE A 64 14.98 11.47 -10.45
C ILE A 64 15.93 10.83 -11.48
N ILE A 65 15.55 9.70 -12.08
CA ILE A 65 16.42 8.94 -12.98
C ILE A 65 16.38 9.52 -14.41
N PHE A 66 15.19 9.80 -14.94
CA PHE A 66 15.00 10.22 -16.33
C PHE A 66 14.76 11.73 -16.50
N GLY A 67 14.45 12.46 -15.43
CA GLY A 67 14.07 13.86 -15.51
C GLY A 67 12.67 14.06 -16.08
N ASN A 68 12.47 15.19 -16.76
CA ASN A 68 11.25 15.41 -17.53
C ASN A 68 11.49 14.93 -18.96
N LEU A 69 10.70 13.97 -19.41
CA LEU A 69 10.77 13.49 -20.79
C LEU A 69 10.12 14.53 -21.73
N PRO A 70 10.71 14.74 -22.92
CA PRO A 70 10.09 15.50 -24.00
C PRO A 70 8.73 14.92 -24.40
N GLU A 71 7.85 15.76 -24.95
CA GLU A 71 6.57 15.31 -25.51
C GLU A 71 6.78 14.25 -26.59
N GLY A 72 5.98 13.19 -26.56
CA GLY A 72 6.06 12.07 -27.51
C GLY A 72 7.06 10.98 -27.14
N GLN A 73 7.74 11.07 -26.00
CA GLN A 73 8.60 10.01 -25.46
C GLN A 73 7.99 9.39 -24.20
N ASP A 74 8.20 8.09 -24.04
CA ASP A 74 7.80 7.34 -22.84
C ASP A 74 8.87 6.28 -22.50
N ILE A 75 8.79 5.73 -21.28
CA ILE A 75 9.74 4.73 -20.78
C ILE A 75 9.19 3.33 -21.03
N ILE A 76 9.93 2.56 -21.82
CA ILE A 76 9.74 1.11 -21.91
C ILE A 76 10.38 0.48 -20.68
N LEU A 77 9.53 0.08 -19.73
CA LEU A 77 9.98 -0.48 -18.47
C LEU A 77 10.68 -1.83 -18.66
N HIS A 78 11.86 -1.98 -18.08
CA HIS A 78 12.50 -3.29 -17.96
C HIS A 78 11.67 -4.21 -17.03
N PRO A 79 11.63 -5.54 -17.23
CA PRO A 79 10.93 -6.49 -16.35
C PRO A 79 11.25 -6.35 -14.85
N ILE A 80 12.48 -5.93 -14.53
CA ILE A 80 12.90 -5.64 -13.15
C ILE A 80 12.16 -4.41 -12.58
N ALA A 81 11.93 -3.38 -13.40
CA ALA A 81 11.15 -2.21 -12.99
C ALA A 81 9.68 -2.58 -12.75
N TYR A 82 9.11 -3.45 -13.61
CA TYR A 82 7.78 -4.02 -13.38
C TYR A 82 7.70 -4.79 -12.06
N ALA A 83 8.71 -5.61 -11.73
CA ALA A 83 8.76 -6.32 -10.45
C ALA A 83 8.79 -5.33 -9.26
N GLY A 84 9.55 -4.24 -9.38
CA GLY A 84 9.56 -3.16 -8.40
C GLY A 84 8.21 -2.47 -8.25
N TRP A 85 7.54 -2.18 -9.38
CA TRP A 85 6.18 -1.64 -9.37
C TRP A 85 5.18 -2.56 -8.67
N VAL A 86 5.24 -3.87 -8.96
CA VAL A 86 4.41 -4.89 -8.28
C VAL A 86 4.72 -4.92 -6.78
N GLY A 87 5.99 -4.77 -6.38
CA GLY A 87 6.39 -4.67 -4.98
C GLY A 87 5.72 -3.51 -4.25
N LEU A 88 5.68 -2.32 -4.87
CA LEU A 88 4.96 -1.17 -4.31
C LEU A 88 3.45 -1.41 -4.27
N PHE A 89 2.91 -2.03 -5.30
CA PHE A 89 1.49 -2.36 -5.38
C PHE A 89 1.07 -3.30 -4.24
N VAL A 90 1.78 -4.42 -4.04
CA VAL A 90 1.53 -5.36 -2.94
C VAL A 90 1.69 -4.69 -1.59
N THR A 91 2.72 -3.84 -1.42
CA THR A 91 2.91 -3.07 -0.19
C THR A 91 1.73 -2.14 0.08
N ALA A 92 1.23 -1.44 -0.94
CA ALA A 92 0.07 -0.57 -0.82
C ALA A 92 -1.21 -1.35 -0.47
N LEU A 93 -1.41 -2.53 -1.07
CA LEU A 93 -2.51 -3.43 -0.70
C LEU A 93 -2.42 -3.85 0.76
N ASN A 94 -1.24 -4.24 1.24
CA ASN A 94 -1.02 -4.62 2.65
C ASN A 94 -1.27 -3.47 3.63
N LEU A 95 -1.14 -2.22 3.19
CA LEU A 95 -1.42 -1.04 4.00
C LEU A 95 -2.91 -0.63 4.04
N LEU A 96 -3.79 -1.33 3.31
CA LEU A 96 -5.23 -1.08 3.41
C LEU A 96 -5.72 -1.39 4.84
N PRO A 97 -6.62 -0.56 5.41
CA PRO A 97 -7.12 -0.73 6.77
C PRO A 97 -8.21 -1.82 6.83
N VAL A 98 -7.87 -3.05 6.41
CA VAL A 98 -8.80 -4.15 6.20
C VAL A 98 -8.28 -5.45 6.83
N GLY A 99 -9.08 -6.03 7.73
CA GLY A 99 -8.84 -7.37 8.27
C GLY A 99 -7.42 -7.59 8.78
N GLN A 100 -6.85 -8.75 8.47
CA GLN A 100 -5.50 -9.15 8.91
C GLN A 100 -4.35 -8.49 8.15
N LEU A 101 -4.63 -7.60 7.21
CA LEU A 101 -3.58 -6.86 6.53
C LEU A 101 -2.82 -5.99 7.54
N ASP A 102 -1.57 -5.68 7.21
CA ASP A 102 -0.67 -4.86 8.02
C ASP A 102 -1.32 -3.51 8.38
N GLY A 103 -2.00 -2.87 7.43
CA GLY A 103 -2.78 -1.64 7.63
C GLY A 103 -3.94 -1.80 8.61
N GLY A 104 -4.57 -2.97 8.66
CA GLY A 104 -5.58 -3.32 9.65
C GLY A 104 -5.00 -3.36 11.07
N HIS A 105 -3.85 -4.01 11.27
CA HIS A 105 -3.14 -4.01 12.55
C HIS A 105 -2.68 -2.61 12.96
N ILE A 106 -2.17 -1.81 12.02
CA ILE A 106 -1.76 -0.42 12.27
C ILE A 106 -2.96 0.41 12.74
N ILE A 107 -4.05 0.46 11.97
CA ILE A 107 -5.21 1.27 12.33
C ILE A 107 -5.89 0.75 13.60
N TYR A 108 -5.97 -0.56 13.81
CA TYR A 108 -6.48 -1.12 15.07
C TYR A 108 -5.61 -0.72 16.26
N SER A 109 -4.28 -0.81 16.13
CA SER A 109 -3.37 -0.43 17.21
C SER A 109 -3.49 1.06 17.56
N LEU A 110 -3.81 1.94 16.60
CA LEU A 110 -4.00 3.37 16.81
C LEU A 110 -5.39 3.71 17.37
N PHE A 111 -6.46 3.14 16.81
CA PHE A 111 -7.85 3.55 17.06
C PHE A 111 -8.71 2.53 17.82
N GLY A 112 -8.17 1.35 18.10
CA GLY A 112 -8.88 0.27 18.78
C GLY A 112 -10.16 -0.10 18.02
N LYS A 113 -11.28 -0.24 18.75
CA LYS A 113 -12.61 -0.57 18.19
C LYS A 113 -13.09 0.39 17.09
N ASN A 114 -12.60 1.64 17.06
CA ASN A 114 -12.97 2.62 16.04
C ASN A 114 -12.31 2.34 14.68
N SER A 115 -11.36 1.41 14.59
CA SER A 115 -10.76 0.99 13.31
C SER A 115 -11.78 0.46 12.31
N LYS A 116 -12.91 -0.08 12.79
CA LYS A 116 -14.02 -0.54 11.95
C LYS A 116 -14.56 0.57 11.04
N ILE A 117 -14.50 1.83 11.46
CA ILE A 117 -14.92 2.97 10.65
C ILE A 117 -14.02 3.09 9.41
N ALA A 118 -12.70 3.03 9.61
CA ALA A 118 -11.74 3.09 8.50
C ALA A 118 -11.93 1.90 7.53
N TYR A 119 -12.17 0.70 8.05
CA TYR A 119 -12.51 -0.48 7.25
C TYR A 119 -13.73 -0.26 6.36
N TYR A 120 -14.85 0.19 6.92
CA TYR A 120 -16.08 0.42 6.15
C TYR A 120 -15.95 1.57 5.16
N ILE A 121 -15.20 2.63 5.51
CA ILE A 121 -14.91 3.72 4.57
C ILE A 121 -14.09 3.20 3.39
N THR A 122 -13.03 2.42 3.64
CA THR A 122 -12.20 1.85 2.57
C THR A 122 -13.01 0.94 1.66
N LEU A 123 -13.86 0.06 2.21
CA LEU A 123 -14.76 -0.76 1.39
C LEU A 123 -15.77 0.08 0.62
N GLY A 124 -16.36 1.11 1.24
CA GLY A 124 -17.30 2.00 0.57
C GLY A 124 -16.67 2.71 -0.61
N ILE A 125 -15.49 3.30 -0.42
CA ILE A 125 -14.72 3.97 -1.48
C ILE A 125 -14.36 2.97 -2.58
N LEU A 126 -13.82 1.79 -2.24
CA LEU A 126 -13.47 0.79 -3.25
C LEU A 126 -14.69 0.29 -4.02
N GLY A 127 -15.84 0.11 -3.35
CA GLY A 127 -17.10 -0.23 -4.00
C GLY A 127 -17.55 0.83 -5.00
N LEU A 128 -17.44 2.12 -4.65
CA LEU A 128 -17.72 3.21 -5.57
C LEU A 128 -16.75 3.21 -6.77
N ILE A 129 -15.46 2.98 -6.53
CA ILE A 129 -14.45 2.84 -7.61
C ILE A 129 -14.84 1.70 -8.56
N CYS A 130 -15.25 0.54 -8.04
CA CYS A 130 -15.67 -0.60 -8.86
C CYS A 130 -16.88 -0.29 -9.74
N ILE A 131 -17.86 0.46 -9.22
CA ILE A 131 -19.12 0.76 -9.92
C ILE A 131 -18.94 1.89 -10.94
N PHE A 132 -18.24 2.96 -10.56
CA PHE A 132 -18.24 4.21 -11.33
C PHE A 132 -16.95 4.49 -12.10
N ILE A 133 -15.82 3.86 -11.73
CA ILE A 133 -14.52 4.20 -12.30
C ILE A 133 -13.94 3.04 -13.11
N ASN A 134 -13.73 1.88 -12.47
CA ASN A 134 -13.13 0.75 -13.15
C ASN A 134 -13.54 -0.58 -12.48
N PRO A 135 -14.31 -1.44 -13.17
CA PRO A 135 -14.78 -2.71 -12.63
C PRO A 135 -13.65 -3.75 -12.44
N ALA A 136 -12.44 -3.51 -12.98
CA ALA A 136 -11.28 -4.40 -12.76
C ALA A 136 -10.92 -4.56 -11.28
N TRP A 137 -11.29 -3.58 -10.43
CA TRP A 137 -11.10 -3.65 -8.98
C TRP A 137 -12.09 -4.58 -8.26
N SER A 138 -13.10 -5.11 -8.95
CA SER A 138 -14.13 -5.99 -8.37
C SER A 138 -13.53 -7.26 -7.75
N LEU A 139 -12.50 -7.83 -8.37
CA LEU A 139 -11.80 -9.00 -7.82
C LEU A 139 -11.20 -8.69 -6.45
N LEU A 140 -10.47 -7.57 -6.33
CA LEU A 140 -9.92 -7.11 -5.06
C LEU A 140 -11.03 -6.83 -4.04
N PHE A 141 -12.10 -6.16 -4.46
CA PHE A 141 -13.23 -5.85 -3.60
C PHE A 141 -13.87 -7.12 -3.01
N ILE A 142 -14.13 -8.13 -3.83
CA ILE A 142 -14.65 -9.43 -3.39
C ILE A 142 -13.67 -10.12 -2.43
N LEU A 143 -12.37 -10.11 -2.76
CA LEU A 143 -11.33 -10.68 -1.90
C LEU A 143 -11.32 -10.02 -0.51
N LEU A 144 -11.39 -8.70 -0.45
CA LEU A 144 -11.44 -7.96 0.81
C LEU A 144 -12.73 -8.22 1.60
N LEU A 145 -13.86 -8.48 0.94
CA LEU A 145 -15.08 -8.90 1.63
C LEU A 145 -14.95 -10.32 2.21
N ILE A 146 -14.27 -11.24 1.53
CA ILE A 146 -14.11 -12.62 2.02
C ILE A 146 -13.12 -12.64 3.20
N PHE A 147 -11.97 -11.98 3.06
CA PHE A 147 -10.87 -12.05 4.03
C PHE A 147 -10.90 -10.94 5.10
N GLY A 148 -11.61 -9.83 4.85
CA GLY A 148 -11.65 -8.66 5.74
C GLY A 148 -12.46 -8.83 7.02
N PHE A 149 -13.40 -9.78 7.08
CA PHE A 149 -14.31 -9.94 8.22
C PHE A 149 -13.68 -10.59 9.47
N HIS A 150 -12.48 -11.17 9.39
CA HIS A 150 -11.85 -11.84 10.53
C HIS A 150 -10.97 -10.89 11.34
N HIS A 151 -11.60 -10.14 12.25
CA HIS A 151 -10.93 -9.47 13.36
C HIS A 151 -11.35 -10.13 14.68
N PRO A 152 -10.58 -11.10 15.22
CA PRO A 152 -10.77 -11.50 16.61
C PRO A 152 -10.40 -10.29 17.50
N PRO A 153 -11.29 -9.80 18.37
CA PRO A 153 -10.96 -8.69 19.26
C PRO A 153 -9.83 -9.11 20.22
N PRO A 154 -8.75 -8.30 20.39
CA PRO A 154 -7.84 -8.50 21.51
C PRO A 154 -8.56 -8.24 22.83
N LEU A 155 -8.31 -9.12 23.80
CA LEU A 155 -9.05 -9.19 25.06
C LEU A 155 -8.69 -8.10 26.08
N ASP A 156 -7.69 -7.26 25.82
CA ASP A 156 -7.23 -6.22 26.76
C ASP A 156 -7.28 -4.81 26.13
N ASP A 157 -8.42 -4.16 26.34
CA ASP A 157 -8.74 -2.79 25.91
C ASP A 157 -8.36 -1.73 26.97
N ILE A 158 -7.69 -2.16 28.05
CA ILE A 158 -7.68 -1.46 29.35
C ILE A 158 -6.37 -0.69 29.59
N THR A 159 -5.31 -0.93 28.82
CA THR A 159 -4.00 -0.28 29.06
C THR A 159 -3.86 1.04 28.26
N PRO A 160 -3.93 2.23 28.89
CA PRO A 160 -3.77 3.51 28.20
C PRO A 160 -2.31 3.78 27.80
N LEU A 161 -2.13 4.55 26.73
CA LEU A 161 -0.84 5.06 26.27
C LEU A 161 -0.20 6.01 27.30
N ASP A 162 1.11 5.92 27.47
CA ASP A 162 1.89 6.63 28.49
C ASP A 162 1.83 8.17 28.33
N LYS A 163 1.79 8.86 29.47
CA LYS A 163 1.47 10.30 29.63
C LYS A 163 2.47 11.23 28.94
N LYS A 164 3.71 10.79 28.70
CA LYS A 164 4.76 11.63 28.09
C LYS A 164 4.46 12.09 26.66
N ARG A 165 3.60 11.39 25.90
CA ARG A 165 3.20 11.80 24.53
C ARG A 165 1.78 12.39 24.42
N LYS A 166 1.08 12.61 25.54
CA LYS A 166 -0.24 13.27 25.58
C LYS A 166 -0.15 14.81 25.59
N LYS A 167 1.04 15.40 25.75
CA LYS A 167 1.23 16.85 26.00
C LYS A 167 1.08 17.76 24.77
N ASN A 168 1.10 17.24 23.53
CA ASN A 168 0.94 18.06 22.31
C ASN A 168 -0.47 18.01 21.71
N ARG A 169 -1.53 17.95 22.53
CA ARG A 169 -2.92 17.93 22.04
C ARG A 169 -3.81 19.08 22.53
N TYR A 170 -3.20 20.20 22.92
CA TYR A 170 -3.89 21.48 23.08
C TYR A 170 -3.01 22.62 22.55
N ARG A 171 -2.96 22.74 21.22
CA ARG A 171 -3.56 23.89 20.57
C ARG A 171 -4.66 23.36 19.66
#